data_AF-A0A9E4UQF4-F1
#
_entry.id   AF-A0A9E4UQF4-F1
#
_cell.length_a   1.000
_cell.length_b   1.000
_cell.length_c   1.000
_cell.angle_alpha   90.00
_cell.angle_beta   90.00
_cell.angle_gamma   90.00
#
_symmetry.space_group_name_H-M   'P 1'
#
loop_
_entity.id
_entity.type
_entity.pdbx_description
1 polymer ?
#
loop_
_entity_poly.entity_id
_entity_poly.type
_entity_poly.pdbx_seq_one_letter_code
_entity_poly.pdbx_strand_id
1 'polypeptide(L)'
;EKAIDSLEEEFEMPKVFILPGGSQASAAIDLARCVIRTAERRVVAMAEQDLLTNSLILMYLNRLGDLLFVLARYEDRDIPIERAT
;
A
#
# COMPACT_ATOMS: atom_id res chain seq x y z
N GLU A 1 7.33 -9.49 2.18
CA GLU A 1 6.38 -10.42 1.55
C GLU A 1 5.72 -11.32 2.59
N LYS A 2 6.46 -12.04 3.45
CA LYS A 2 5.88 -12.82 4.57
C LYS A 2 4.72 -12.14 5.35
N ALA A 3 4.85 -10.85 5.68
CA ALA A 3 3.79 -10.13 6.39
C ALA A 3 2.52 -9.92 5.55
N ILE A 4 2.66 -9.75 4.24
CA ILE A 4 1.53 -9.69 3.29
C ILE A 4 0.87 -11.06 3.25
N ASP A 5 1.68 -12.11 3.02
CA ASP A 5 1.20 -13.50 2.91
C ASP A 5 0.40 -13.91 4.16
N SER A 6 0.94 -13.64 5.37
CA SER A 6 0.24 -13.95 6.63
C SER A 6 -1.08 -13.18 6.80
N LEU A 7 -1.17 -11.93 6.34
CA LEU A 7 -2.41 -11.16 6.43
C LEU A 7 -3.45 -11.61 5.42
N GLU A 8 -3.03 -12.00 4.21
CA GLU A 8 -3.91 -12.54 3.18
C GLU A 8 -4.43 -13.95 3.52
N GLU A 9 -3.69 -14.73 4.31
CA GLU A 9 -4.18 -16.00 4.87
C GLU A 9 -5.33 -15.79 5.88
N GLU A 10 -5.28 -14.70 6.65
CA GLU A 10 -6.29 -14.38 7.66
C GLU A 10 -7.52 -13.65 7.09
N PHE A 11 -7.36 -12.93 5.98
CA PHE A 11 -8.39 -12.05 5.42
C PHE A 11 -8.42 -12.11 3.89
N GLU A 12 -9.56 -12.49 3.31
CA GLU A 12 -9.73 -12.46 1.86
C GLU A 12 -9.82 -11.02 1.36
N MET A 13 -8.81 -10.61 0.59
CA MET A 13 -8.75 -9.27 0.01
C MET A 13 -9.92 -9.02 -0.96
N PRO A 14 -10.62 -7.88 -0.86
CA PRO A 14 -11.76 -7.63 -1.71
C PRO A 14 -11.32 -7.38 -3.16
N LYS A 15 -12.02 -8.01 -4.11
CA LYS A 15 -11.73 -7.96 -5.55
C LYS A 15 -12.36 -6.75 -6.27
N VAL A 16 -12.73 -5.72 -5.51
CA VAL A 16 -13.40 -4.51 -5.99
C VAL A 16 -12.55 -3.28 -5.69
N PHE A 17 -12.84 -2.16 -6.36
CA PHE A 17 -12.21 -0.90 -5.99
C PHE A 17 -12.80 -0.40 -4.67
N ILE A 18 -11.93 -0.10 -3.71
CA ILE A 18 -12.29 0.25 -2.34
C ILE A 18 -11.94 1.72 -2.11
N LEU A 19 -12.86 2.46 -1.50
CA LEU A 19 -12.58 3.82 -1.07
C LEU A 19 -11.66 3.80 0.17
N PRO A 20 -10.64 4.67 0.23
CA PRO A 20 -9.72 4.71 1.36
C PRO A 20 -10.42 5.28 2.60
N GLY A 21 -10.07 4.75 3.78
CA GLY A 21 -10.46 5.30 5.07
C GLY A 21 -11.79 4.79 5.66
N GLY A 22 -11.96 3.46 5.76
CA GLY A 22 -13.08 2.87 6.50
C GLY A 22 -13.04 3.15 8.01
N SER A 23 -11.86 3.41 8.57
CA SER A 23 -11.63 3.82 9.96
C SER A 23 -10.56 4.92 10.02
N GLN A 24 -10.42 5.58 11.18
CA GLN A 24 -9.36 6.58 11.37
C GLN A 24 -7.96 5.95 11.24
N ALA A 25 -7.79 4.71 11.72
CA ALA A 25 -6.54 3.97 11.62
C ALA A 25 -6.23 3.60 10.15
N SER A 26 -7.19 3.01 9.43
CA SER A 26 -6.97 2.67 8.01
C SER A 26 -6.79 3.89 7.13
N ALA A 27 -7.47 5.00 7.43
CA ALA A 27 -7.27 6.27 6.72
C ALA A 27 -5.84 6.79 6.88
N ALA A 28 -5.25 6.69 8.08
CA ALA A 28 -3.86 7.06 8.31
C ALA A 28 -2.90 6.15 7.54
N ILE A 29 -3.19 4.85 7.45
CA ILE A 29 -2.40 3.88 6.68
C ILE A 29 -2.50 4.16 5.17
N ASP A 30 -3.70 4.44 4.65
CA ASP A 30 -3.91 4.81 3.24
C ASP A 30 -3.22 6.14 2.89
N LEU A 31 -3.19 7.10 3.83
CA LEU A 31 -2.41 8.33 3.67
C LEU A 31 -0.91 8.02 3.59
N ALA A 32 -0.39 7.17 4.49
CA ALA A 32 1.00 6.73 4.44
C ALA A 32 1.33 6.05 3.10
N ARG A 33 0.41 5.22 2.59
CA ARG A 33 0.53 4.61 1.26
C ARG A 33 0.65 5.64 0.14
N CYS A 34 -0.15 6.72 0.20
CA CYS A 34 -0.05 7.83 -0.76
C CYS A 34 1.31 8.54 -0.71
N VAL A 35 1.86 8.73 0.49
CA VAL A 35 3.20 9.31 0.70
C VAL A 35 4.28 8.40 0.11
N ILE A 36 4.22 7.09 0.37
CA ILE A 36 5.17 6.11 -0.18
C ILE A 36 5.10 6.06 -1.70
N ARG A 37 3.91 6.02 -2.32
CA ARG A 37 3.75 6.07 -3.78
C ARG A 37 4.31 7.37 -4.38
N THR A 38 4.22 8.47 -3.64
CA THR A 38 4.81 9.75 -4.06
C THR A 38 6.33 9.72 -3.98
N ALA A 39 6.90 9.13 -2.93
CA ALA A 39 8.34 8.90 -2.83
C ALA A 39 8.85 7.97 -3.95
N GLU A 40 8.14 6.88 -4.23
CA GLU A 40 8.46 5.95 -5.32
C GLU A 40 8.56 6.67 -6.67
N ARG A 41 7.58 7.51 -7.05
CA ARG A 41 7.63 8.30 -8.29
C ARG A 41 8.87 9.19 -8.37
N ARG A 42 9.29 9.79 -7.25
CA ARG A 42 10.51 10.62 -7.19
C ARG A 42 11.77 9.76 -7.35
N VAL A 43 11.81 8.58 -6.74
CA VAL A 43 12.94 7.64 -6.87
C VAL A 43 13.02 7.09 -8.29
N VAL A 44 11.90 6.83 -8.97
CA VAL A 44 11.89 6.46 -10.39
C VAL A 44 12.50 7.57 -11.23
N ALA A 45 12.10 8.83 -11.04
CA ALA A 45 12.69 9.96 -11.75
C ALA A 45 14.20 10.11 -11.49
N MET A 46 14.67 9.81 -10.28
CA MET A 46 16.11 9.76 -9.98
C MET A 46 16.81 8.60 -10.69
N ALA A 47 16.17 7.44 -10.78
CA ALA A 47 16.71 6.28 -11.49
C ALA A 47 16.83 6.54 -13.00
N GLU A 48 15.86 7.24 -13.60
CA GLU A 48 15.89 7.66 -15.01
C GLU A 48 17.03 8.63 -15.33
N GLN A 49 17.55 9.33 -14.31
CA GLN A 49 18.70 10.24 -14.43
C GLN A 49 20.03 9.59 -14.03
N ASP A 50 20.06 8.26 -13.85
CA ASP A 50 21.22 7.51 -13.34
C ASP A 50 21.74 8.00 -11.97
N LEU A 51 20.89 8.67 -11.18
CA LEU A 51 21.21 9.19 -9.85
C LEU A 51 20.92 8.19 -8.72
N LEU A 52 20.37 7.02 -9.04
CA LEU A 52 20.02 6.00 -8.05
C LEU A 52 21.16 4.99 -7.89
N THR A 53 21.81 5.01 -6.72
CA THR A 53 22.94 4.09 -6.42
C THR A 53 22.49 2.65 -6.14
N ASN A 54 21.25 2.45 -5.68
CA ASN A 54 20.74 1.14 -5.30
C ASN A 54 19.32 0.90 -5.84
N SER A 55 19.20 0.00 -6.82
CA SER A 55 17.92 -0.37 -7.44
C SER A 55 16.98 -1.13 -6.51
N LEU A 56 17.46 -1.73 -5.42
CA LEU A 56 16.63 -2.42 -4.42
C LEU A 56 15.63 -1.46 -3.74
N ILE A 57 15.92 -0.15 -3.72
CA ILE A 57 15.04 0.87 -3.13
C ILE A 57 13.69 0.90 -3.86
N LEU A 58 13.68 0.80 -5.20
CA LEU A 58 12.45 0.81 -5.97
C LEU A 58 11.59 -0.41 -5.66
N MET A 59 12.20 -1.60 -5.62
CA MET A 59 11.50 -2.84 -5.26
C MET A 59 10.94 -2.78 -3.85
N TYR A 60 11.70 -2.23 -2.90
CA TYR A 60 11.25 -2.06 -1.52
C TYR A 60 10.05 -1.12 -1.41
N LEU A 61 10.11 0.06 -2.04
CA LEU A 61 9.01 1.04 -2.00
C LEU A 61 7.73 0.48 -2.63
N ASN A 62 7.87 -0.28 -3.71
CA ASN A 62 6.75 -0.95 -4.36
C ASN A 62 6.06 -1.93 -3.40
N ARG A 63 6.84 -2.81 -2.76
CA ARG A 63 6.32 -3.80 -1.79
C ARG A 63 5.79 -3.18 -0.51
N LEU A 64 6.38 -2.08 -0.06
CA LEU A 64 5.87 -1.33 1.08
C LEU A 64 4.49 -0.72 0.76
N GLY A 65 4.30 -0.24 -0.47
CA GLY A 65 2.99 0.23 -0.93
C GLY A 65 1.91 -0.85 -0.89
N ASP A 66 2.25 -2.07 -1.29
CA ASP A 66 1.36 -3.23 -1.25
C ASP A 66 1.03 -3.63 0.20
N LEU A 67 2.04 -3.70 1.07
CA LEU A 67 1.85 -4.01 2.48
C LEU A 67 0.93 -3.01 3.17
N LEU A 68 1.12 -1.71 2.93
CA LEU A 68 0.25 -0.67 3.51
C LEU A 68 -1.19 -0.80 3.00
N PHE A 69 -1.40 -1.23 1.75
CA PHE A 69 -2.74 -1.49 1.24
C PHE A 69 -3.40 -2.66 1.99
N VAL A 70 -2.71 -3.78 2.13
CA VAL A 70 -3.23 -4.97 2.83
C VAL A 70 -3.49 -4.66 4.31
N LEU A 71 -2.59 -3.94 4.98
CA LEU A 71 -2.79 -3.50 6.37
C LEU A 71 -4.03 -2.62 6.53
N ALA A 72 -4.26 -1.66 5.64
CA ALA A 72 -5.44 -0.79 5.70
C ALA A 72 -6.74 -1.60 5.53
N ARG A 73 -6.74 -2.64 4.70
CA ARG A 73 -7.91 -3.51 4.50
C ARG A 73 -8.12 -4.50 5.64
N TYR A 74 -7.04 -5.03 6.20
CA TYR A 74 -7.09 -5.87 7.38
C TYR A 74 -7.62 -5.10 8.60
N GLU A 75 -7.25 -3.83 8.76
CA GLU A 75 -7.77 -2.97 9.83
C GLU A 75 -9.29 -2.75 9.68
N ASP A 76 -9.76 -2.57 8.45
CA ASP A 76 -11.18 -2.37 8.14
C ASP A 76 -11.96 -3.69 7.96
N ARG A 77 -11.40 -4.85 8.31
CA ARG A 77 -12.00 -6.17 8.01
C ARG A 77 -13.42 -6.38 8.55
N ASP A 78 -13.73 -5.74 9.69
CA ASP A 78 -15.03 -5.83 10.36
C ASP A 78 -15.97 -4.66 9.98
N ILE A 79 -15.51 -3.75 9.10
CA ILE A 79 -16.25 -2.56 8.67
C ILE A 79 -16.86 -2.81 7.28
N PRO A 80 -18.12 -2.41 7.03
CA PRO A 80 -18.70 -2.50 5.70
C PRO A 80 -17.86 -1.75 4.66
N ILE A 81 -17.45 -2.45 3.61
CA ILE A 81 -16.61 -1.88 2.55
C ILE A 81 -17.44 -0.92 1.69
N GLU A 82 -17.02 0.34 1.67
CA GLU A 82 -17.55 1.34 0.75
C GLU A 82 -16.87 1.22 -0.62
N ARG A 83 -17.68 0.98 -1.67
CA ARG A 83 -17.20 0.71 -3.03
C ARG A 83 -17.31 1.97 -3.88
N ALA A 84 -16.26 2.29 -4.64
CA ALA A 84 -16.40 3.26 -5.73
C ALA A 84 -17.29 2.62 -6.81
N THR A 85 -18.43 3.26 -7.09
CA THR A 85 -19.46 2.76 -8.01
C THR A 85 -18.96 2.66 -9.45
#